data_AF-A0A226E3G4-F1
#
_entry.id   AF-A0A226E3G4-F1
#
_cell.length_a   1.000
_cell.length_b   1.000
_cell.length_c   1.000
_cell.angle_alpha   90.00
_cell.angle_beta   90.00
_cell.angle_gamma   90.00
#
_symmetry.space_group_name_H-M   'P 1'
#
loop_
_entity.id
_entity.type
_entity.pdbx_description
1 polymer ?
#
loop_
_entity_poly.entity_id
_entity_poly.type
_entity_poly.pdbx_seq_one_letter_code
_entity_poly.pdbx_strand_id
1 'polypeptide(L)'
;MGLHPTCNVISLQKGAKLMAFLDMILGLFGVIWFVVMLGKYDIISLDPFESNMDGNNTKISKLDEFPDAMSNRKVSTNHKIIGLTLSGLFTAINLLLSVVLLIGIHKKHVGLCLTWFYIRCAVMVFKLIIFTMYLIAGRPLFSQIPFIVFMLIHAYGLWVVNNYIEELNGFKYEKELTARQMRSRDESVCSVSERVNGIEKLAKKRKEQYEMGKEGQGEHNEGCV
;
A
#
# COMPACT_ATOMS: atom_id res chain seq x y z
N MET A 1 22.98 -5.14 -0.30
CA MET A 1 22.34 -6.20 -1.11
C MET A 1 21.50 -7.04 -0.16
N GLY A 2 20.19 -6.81 -0.11
CA GLY A 2 19.28 -7.57 0.76
C GLY A 2 19.11 -9.00 0.27
N LEU A 3 18.86 -9.95 1.18
CA LEU A 3 18.46 -11.30 0.80
C LEU A 3 17.11 -11.26 0.07
N HIS A 4 17.04 -11.86 -1.12
CA HIS A 4 15.80 -11.95 -1.89
C HIS A 4 14.83 -12.94 -1.20
N PRO A 5 13.62 -12.51 -0.80
CA PRO A 5 12.72 -13.32 0.04
C PRO A 5 12.16 -14.58 -0.65
N THR A 6 12.31 -14.67 -1.97
CA THR A 6 11.91 -15.83 -2.79
C THR A 6 13.11 -16.60 -3.37
N CYS A 7 14.32 -16.35 -2.90
CA CYS A 7 15.55 -17.00 -3.38
C CYS A 7 15.72 -16.96 -4.92
N ASN A 8 15.26 -15.88 -5.57
CA ASN A 8 15.17 -15.72 -7.03
C ASN A 8 14.32 -16.76 -7.78
N VAL A 9 13.56 -17.62 -7.09
CA VAL A 9 12.71 -18.64 -7.73
C VAL A 9 11.44 -18.01 -8.31
N ILE A 10 10.89 -17.01 -7.62
CA ILE A 10 9.64 -16.34 -8.00
C ILE A 10 9.89 -14.83 -8.08
N SER A 11 9.37 -14.17 -9.12
CA SER A 11 9.44 -12.71 -9.20
C SER A 11 8.72 -12.05 -8.02
N LEU A 12 9.33 -11.01 -7.43
CA LEU A 12 8.76 -10.26 -6.31
C LEU A 12 7.33 -9.79 -6.58
N GLN A 13 7.02 -9.40 -7.82
CA GLN A 13 5.66 -9.05 -8.23
C GLN A 13 4.68 -10.22 -8.05
N LYS A 14 5.05 -11.45 -8.44
CA LYS A 14 4.21 -12.64 -8.25
C LYS A 14 4.08 -12.98 -6.76
N GLY A 15 5.16 -12.86 -5.99
CA GLY A 15 5.15 -13.05 -4.54
C GLY A 15 4.19 -12.08 -3.85
N ALA A 16 4.28 -10.79 -4.16
CA ALA A 16 3.39 -9.76 -3.62
C ALA A 16 1.91 -9.99 -4.02
N LYS A 17 1.65 -10.42 -5.26
CA LYS A 17 0.30 -10.80 -5.71
C LYS A 17 -0.25 -12.00 -4.95
N LEU A 18 0.59 -13.02 -4.74
CA LEU A 18 0.22 -14.20 -3.96
C LEU A 18 -0.15 -13.82 -2.53
N MET A 19 0.66 -12.98 -1.88
CA MET A 19 0.35 -12.49 -0.53
C MET A 19 -0.95 -11.68 -0.48
N ALA A 20 -1.18 -10.79 -1.46
CA ALA A 20 -2.45 -10.05 -1.55
C ALA A 20 -3.66 -10.99 -1.73
N PHE A 21 -3.50 -12.06 -2.51
CA PHE A 21 -4.55 -13.05 -2.75
C PHE A 21 -4.83 -13.90 -1.50
N LEU A 22 -3.77 -14.34 -0.79
CA LEU A 22 -3.90 -15.05 0.48
C LEU A 22 -4.61 -14.19 1.54
N ASP A 23 -4.22 -12.92 1.66
CA ASP A 23 -4.86 -11.97 2.56
C ASP A 23 -6.34 -11.75 2.21
N MET A 24 -6.67 -11.68 0.91
CA MET A 24 -8.06 -11.57 0.45
C MET A 24 -8.88 -12.81 0.79
N ILE A 25 -8.33 -14.01 0.58
CA ILE A 25 -8.99 -15.27 0.96
C ILE A 25 -9.26 -15.31 2.46
N LEU A 26 -8.26 -14.98 3.28
CA LEU A 26 -8.42 -14.93 4.74
C LEU A 26 -9.46 -13.89 5.16
N GLY A 27 -9.48 -12.73 4.48
CA GLY A 27 -10.51 -11.71 4.67
C GLY A 27 -11.92 -12.22 4.37
N LEU A 28 -12.09 -12.93 3.25
CA LEU A 28 -13.38 -13.53 2.86
C LEU A 28 -13.83 -14.60 3.85
N PHE A 29 -12.93 -15.48 4.29
CA PHE A 29 -13.23 -16.44 5.36
C PHE A 29 -13.65 -15.73 6.64
N GLY A 30 -12.99 -14.62 6.99
CA GLY A 30 -13.38 -13.78 8.12
C GLY A 30 -14.80 -13.20 7.98
N VAL A 31 -15.17 -12.74 6.78
CA VAL A 31 -16.53 -12.22 6.51
C VAL A 31 -17.57 -13.34 6.64
N ILE A 32 -17.32 -14.51 6.03
CA ILE A 32 -18.22 -15.66 6.13
C ILE A 32 -18.40 -16.07 7.60
N TRP A 33 -17.28 -16.18 8.34
CA TRP A 33 -17.30 -16.46 9.77
C TRP A 33 -18.11 -15.43 10.55
N PHE A 34 -17.92 -14.14 10.26
CA PHE A 34 -18.66 -13.04 10.89
C PHE A 34 -20.17 -13.13 10.63
N VAL A 35 -20.59 -13.42 9.40
CA VAL A 35 -22.00 -13.62 9.03
C VAL A 35 -22.61 -14.82 9.78
N VAL A 36 -21.88 -15.95 9.86
CA VAL A 36 -22.33 -17.13 10.63
C VAL A 36 -22.47 -16.79 12.12
N MET A 37 -21.55 -16.01 12.68
CA MET A 37 -21.64 -15.57 14.08
C MET A 37 -22.83 -14.64 14.30
N LEU A 38 -23.12 -13.71 13.40
CA LEU A 38 -24.32 -12.86 13.50
C LEU A 38 -25.61 -13.68 13.56
N GLY A 39 -25.73 -14.73 12.74
CA GLY A 39 -26.89 -15.63 12.76
C GLY A 39 -27.00 -16.45 14.05
N LYS A 40 -25.88 -16.87 14.64
CA LYS A 40 -25.88 -17.65 15.90
C LYS A 40 -26.21 -16.83 17.14
N TYR A 41 -25.94 -15.53 17.13
CA TYR A 41 -26.15 -14.67 18.29
C TYR A 41 -27.51 -13.96 18.30
N ASP A 42 -28.40 -14.23 17.33
CA ASP A 42 -29.74 -13.63 17.23
C ASP A 42 -29.75 -12.08 17.29
N ILE A 43 -28.62 -11.46 16.92
CA ILE A 43 -28.48 -9.99 16.92
C ILE A 43 -29.34 -9.38 15.79
N ILE A 44 -29.66 -10.18 14.77
CA ILE A 44 -30.66 -9.90 13.75
C ILE A 44 -31.93 -10.66 14.15
N SER A 45 -32.47 -10.43 15.35
CA SER A 45 -33.89 -10.70 15.54
C SER A 45 -34.62 -9.66 14.69
N LEU A 46 -35.15 -10.09 13.55
CA LEU A 46 -36.05 -9.30 12.71
C LEU A 46 -37.43 -9.06 13.37
N ASP A 47 -37.53 -9.31 14.69
CA ASP A 47 -38.69 -9.03 15.54
C ASP A 47 -38.60 -7.73 16.37
N PRO A 48 -38.17 -6.55 15.86
CA PRO A 48 -38.44 -5.31 16.59
C PRO A 48 -39.91 -4.85 16.45
N PHE A 49 -40.77 -5.61 15.77
CA PHE A 49 -42.16 -5.23 15.47
C PHE A 49 -43.22 -6.30 15.75
N GLU A 50 -42.98 -7.29 16.63
CA GLU A 50 -44.13 -7.87 17.33
C GLU A 50 -44.66 -6.80 18.29
N SER A 51 -45.59 -6.01 17.75
CA SER A 51 -46.44 -5.11 18.51
C SER A 51 -47.02 -5.87 19.69
N ASN A 52 -46.69 -5.41 20.90
CA ASN A 52 -47.44 -5.72 22.13
C ASN A 52 -48.90 -5.26 21.96
N MET A 53 -49.68 -6.01 21.18
CA MET A 53 -51.14 -5.93 21.10
C MET A 53 -51.74 -7.15 21.80
N ASP A 54 -51.32 -7.39 23.04
CA ASP A 54 -52.09 -8.20 23.97
C ASP A 54 -52.61 -7.30 25.09
N GLY A 55 -53.69 -6.60 24.80
CA GLY A 55 -54.65 -6.25 25.83
C GLY A 55 -55.53 -7.47 26.08
N ASN A 56 -55.45 -8.10 27.27
CA ASN A 56 -56.61 -8.41 28.12
C ASN A 56 -56.21 -9.16 29.42
N ASN A 57 -56.24 -8.42 30.54
CA ASN A 57 -56.69 -8.77 31.90
C ASN A 57 -56.36 -10.09 32.63
N THR A 58 -56.04 -9.89 33.93
CA THR A 58 -56.26 -10.77 35.12
C THR A 58 -55.38 -12.02 35.22
N LYS A 59 -54.61 -12.28 36.30
CA LYS A 59 -54.88 -12.10 37.74
C LYS A 59 -53.61 -11.81 38.54
N ILE A 60 -53.77 -10.95 39.53
CA ILE A 60 -52.87 -10.75 40.67
C ILE A 60 -52.81 -12.06 41.46
N SER A 61 -51.62 -12.66 41.57
CA SER A 61 -51.28 -13.60 42.63
C SER A 61 -49.89 -13.26 43.13
N LYS A 62 -49.87 -12.69 44.33
CA LYS A 62 -48.68 -12.55 45.16
C LYS A 62 -48.16 -13.95 45.49
N LEU A 63 -46.89 -14.23 45.21
CA LEU A 63 -46.01 -14.88 46.19
C LEU A 63 -44.55 -14.68 45.78
N ASP A 64 -43.74 -14.43 46.80
CA ASP A 64 -42.33 -14.05 46.79
C ASP A 64 -41.42 -14.98 45.97
N GLU A 65 -40.73 -14.41 44.98
CA GLU A 65 -39.44 -14.95 44.54
C GLU A 65 -38.56 -13.82 43.97
N PHE A 66 -37.37 -13.70 44.54
CA PHE A 66 -36.31 -12.72 44.22
C PHE A 66 -36.08 -12.47 42.73
N PRO A 67 -35.82 -11.21 42.33
CA PRO A 67 -34.95 -11.00 41.17
C PRO A 67 -33.94 -9.86 41.35
N ASP A 68 -32.98 -9.99 42.27
CA ASP A 68 -31.77 -9.14 42.26
C ASP A 68 -30.74 -9.56 41.18
N ALA A 69 -31.12 -10.45 40.26
CA ALA A 69 -30.28 -10.92 39.15
C ALA A 69 -30.52 -10.17 37.81
N MET A 70 -31.40 -9.15 37.77
CA MET A 70 -31.81 -8.53 36.50
C MET A 70 -30.98 -7.30 36.08
N SER A 71 -30.15 -6.74 36.97
CA SER A 71 -29.31 -5.57 36.65
C SER A 71 -27.99 -5.94 35.91
N ASN A 72 -27.43 -7.13 36.16
CA ASN A 72 -26.17 -7.56 35.55
C ASN A 72 -26.30 -8.15 34.13
N ARG A 73 -27.52 -8.49 33.68
CA ARG A 73 -27.73 -9.01 32.31
C ARG A 73 -27.60 -7.93 31.23
N LYS A 74 -28.04 -6.68 31.49
CA LYS A 74 -28.02 -5.59 30.49
C LYS A 74 -26.62 -5.06 30.18
N VAL A 75 -25.69 -5.12 31.14
CA VAL A 75 -24.29 -4.70 30.92
C VAL A 75 -23.49 -5.80 30.19
N SER A 76 -23.78 -7.08 30.46
CA SER A 76 -23.11 -8.23 29.84
C SER A 76 -23.37 -8.37 28.33
N THR A 77 -24.57 -8.02 27.85
CA THR A 77 -24.93 -8.06 26.42
C THR A 77 -24.17 -7.03 25.58
N ASN A 78 -23.85 -5.86 26.14
CA ASN A 78 -23.18 -4.78 25.40
C ASN A 78 -21.74 -5.15 25.04
N HIS A 79 -21.00 -5.82 25.93
CA HIS A 79 -19.61 -6.21 25.66
C HIS A 79 -19.47 -7.22 24.50
N LYS A 80 -20.43 -8.14 24.35
CA LYS A 80 -20.43 -9.11 23.25
C LYS A 80 -20.70 -8.45 21.90
N ILE A 81 -21.67 -7.55 21.85
CA ILE A 81 -22.01 -6.80 20.63
C ILE A 81 -20.83 -5.91 20.22
N ILE A 82 -20.20 -5.20 21.16
CA ILE A 82 -19.02 -4.37 20.88
C ILE A 82 -17.88 -5.21 20.30
N GLY A 83 -17.59 -6.37 20.89
CA GLY A 83 -16.56 -7.28 20.39
C GLY A 83 -16.86 -7.80 18.98
N LEU A 84 -18.12 -8.14 18.72
CA LEU A 84 -18.55 -8.57 17.40
C LEU A 84 -18.42 -7.44 16.38
N THR A 85 -18.97 -6.25 16.66
CA THR A 85 -18.88 -5.08 15.77
C THR A 85 -17.43 -4.71 15.46
N LEU A 86 -16.55 -4.70 16.46
CA LEU A 86 -15.11 -4.45 16.25
C LEU A 86 -14.47 -5.52 15.36
N SER A 87 -14.82 -6.80 15.56
CA SER A 87 -14.34 -7.90 14.72
C SER A 87 -14.81 -7.76 13.26
N GLY A 88 -16.07 -7.38 13.04
CA GLY A 88 -16.62 -7.13 11.71
C GLY A 88 -15.92 -5.96 11.01
N LEU A 89 -15.77 -4.84 11.71
CA LEU A 89 -15.06 -3.66 11.20
C LEU A 89 -13.61 -3.98 10.83
N PHE A 90 -12.89 -4.69 11.71
CA PHE A 90 -11.52 -5.11 11.46
C PHE A 90 -11.40 -6.01 10.23
N THR A 91 -12.36 -6.93 10.05
CA THR A 91 -12.42 -7.82 8.88
C THR A 91 -12.65 -7.03 7.59
N ALA A 92 -13.59 -6.08 7.61
CA ALA A 92 -13.86 -5.21 6.47
C ALA A 92 -12.64 -4.35 6.08
N ILE A 93 -11.96 -3.76 7.06
CA ILE A 93 -10.73 -2.99 6.83
C ILE A 93 -9.63 -3.88 6.23
N ASN A 94 -9.44 -5.10 6.72
CA ASN A 94 -8.44 -6.02 6.15
C ASN A 94 -8.76 -6.39 4.70
N LEU A 95 -10.04 -6.62 4.37
CA LEU A 95 -10.45 -6.89 2.99
C LEU A 95 -10.16 -5.69 2.09
N LEU A 96 -10.52 -4.49 2.55
CA LEU A 96 -10.26 -3.25 1.81
C LEU A 96 -8.76 -3.01 1.60
N LEU A 97 -7.93 -3.24 2.63
CA LEU A 97 -6.48 -3.19 2.52
C LEU A 97 -5.94 -4.19 1.49
N SER A 98 -6.48 -5.41 1.45
CA SER A 98 -6.07 -6.44 0.48
C SER A 98 -6.35 -5.98 -0.96
N VAL A 99 -7.51 -5.34 -1.19
CA VAL A 99 -7.85 -4.73 -2.48
C VAL A 99 -6.91 -3.56 -2.82
N VAL A 100 -6.62 -2.68 -1.86
CA VAL A 100 -5.67 -1.56 -2.04
C VAL A 100 -4.29 -2.07 -2.45
N LEU A 101 -3.79 -3.12 -1.79
CA LEU A 101 -2.51 -3.74 -2.15
C LEU A 101 -2.55 -4.32 -3.57
N LEU A 102 -3.62 -5.04 -3.92
CA LEU A 102 -3.77 -5.64 -5.24
C LEU A 102 -3.77 -4.57 -6.36
N ILE A 103 -4.51 -3.47 -6.14
CA ILE A 103 -4.52 -2.31 -7.06
C ILE A 103 -3.12 -1.67 -7.13
N GLY A 104 -2.46 -1.49 -5.99
CA GLY A 104 -1.11 -0.93 -5.92
C GLY A 104 -0.10 -1.76 -6.72
N ILE A 105 -0.14 -3.09 -6.59
CA ILE A 105 0.73 -4.00 -7.33
C ILE A 105 0.39 -4.01 -8.82
N HIS A 106 -0.91 -4.00 -9.18
CA HIS A 106 -1.34 -4.02 -10.58
C HIS A 106 -0.96 -2.73 -11.32
N LYS A 107 -1.21 -1.57 -10.72
CA LYS A 107 -0.85 -0.25 -11.27
C LYS A 107 0.61 0.12 -11.07
N LYS A 108 1.41 -0.72 -10.39
CA LYS A 108 2.80 -0.43 -9.99
C LYS A 108 2.92 0.91 -9.25
N HIS A 109 1.91 1.27 -8.46
CA HIS A 109 1.85 2.55 -7.75
C HIS A 109 2.46 2.40 -6.35
N VAL A 110 3.69 2.95 -6.19
CA VAL A 110 4.47 2.85 -4.95
C VAL A 110 3.70 3.38 -3.74
N GLY A 111 3.01 4.52 -3.88
CA GLY A 111 2.29 5.15 -2.78
C GLY A 111 1.21 4.25 -2.17
N LEU A 112 0.49 3.46 -2.98
CA LEU A 112 -0.55 2.56 -2.47
C LEU A 112 0.05 1.38 -1.72
N CYS A 113 1.17 0.84 -2.21
CA CYS A 113 1.90 -0.24 -1.56
C CYS A 113 2.49 0.24 -0.21
N LEU A 114 3.03 1.46 -0.17
CA LEU A 114 3.53 2.09 1.07
C LEU A 114 2.41 2.33 2.08
N THR A 115 1.28 2.90 1.67
CA THR A 115 0.13 3.11 2.56
C THR A 115 -0.33 1.79 3.17
N TRP A 116 -0.46 0.74 2.34
CA TRP A 116 -0.80 -0.59 2.84
C TRP A 116 0.25 -1.12 3.84
N PHE A 117 1.54 -0.96 3.53
CA PHE A 117 2.64 -1.41 4.37
C PHE A 117 2.62 -0.74 5.75
N TYR A 118 2.46 0.59 5.80
CA TYR A 118 2.39 1.31 7.08
C TYR A 118 1.19 0.91 7.92
N ILE A 119 0.01 0.76 7.31
CA ILE A 119 -1.20 0.34 8.04
C ILE A 119 -1.01 -1.08 8.58
N ARG A 120 -0.47 -2.01 7.78
CA ARG A 120 -0.18 -3.38 8.24
C ARG A 120 0.88 -3.43 9.32
N CYS A 121 1.90 -2.58 9.25
CA CYS A 121 2.92 -2.46 10.29
C CYS A 121 2.29 -2.02 11.62
N ALA A 122 1.42 -1.01 11.60
CA ALA A 122 0.67 -0.57 12.79
C ALA A 122 -0.20 -1.70 13.38
N VAL A 123 -0.92 -2.45 12.53
CA VAL A 123 -1.71 -3.61 12.96
C VAL A 123 -0.83 -4.71 13.57
N MET A 124 0.36 -4.94 13.00
CA MET A 124 1.32 -5.93 13.49
C MET A 124 1.84 -5.57 14.89
N VAL A 125 2.20 -4.30 15.11
CA VAL A 125 2.61 -3.79 16.43
C VAL A 125 1.48 -3.96 17.45
N PHE A 126 0.25 -3.60 17.07
CA PHE A 126 -0.91 -3.77 17.94
C PHE A 126 -1.15 -5.24 18.33
N LYS A 127 -1.04 -6.17 17.37
CA LYS A 127 -1.13 -7.61 17.64
C LYS A 127 -0.03 -8.10 18.59
N LEU A 128 1.19 -7.56 18.47
CA LEU A 128 2.31 -7.90 19.35
C LEU A 128 2.07 -7.42 20.78
N ILE A 129 1.50 -6.24 20.96
CA ILE A 129 1.11 -5.71 22.28
C ILE A 129 0.06 -6.63 22.92
N ILE A 130 -1.00 -6.98 22.18
CA ILE A 130 -2.04 -7.90 22.67
C ILE A 130 -1.46 -9.25 23.05
N PHE A 131 -0.59 -9.81 22.19
CA PHE A 131 0.09 -11.07 22.46
C PHE A 131 0.91 -11.00 23.74
N THR A 132 1.67 -9.92 23.93
CA THR A 132 2.46 -9.69 25.14
C THR A 132 1.58 -9.62 26.39
N MET A 133 0.44 -8.94 26.30
CA MET A 133 -0.54 -8.91 27.39
C MET A 133 -1.08 -10.31 27.74
N TYR A 134 -1.33 -11.16 26.74
CA TYR A 134 -1.76 -12.54 26.97
C TYR A 134 -0.69 -13.40 27.63
N LEU A 135 0.59 -13.18 27.31
CA LEU A 135 1.71 -13.85 27.97
C LEU A 135 1.81 -13.43 29.44
N ILE A 136 1.70 -12.12 29.72
CA ILE A 136 1.73 -11.58 31.09
C ILE A 136 0.56 -12.11 31.92
N ALA A 137 -0.61 -12.28 31.30
CA ALA A 137 -1.79 -12.86 31.95
C ALA A 137 -1.67 -14.37 32.26
N GLY A 138 -0.53 -15.01 31.98
CA GLY A 138 -0.27 -16.41 32.31
C GLY A 138 -1.03 -17.41 31.44
N ARG A 139 -1.50 -17.00 30.24
CA ARG A 139 -2.16 -17.94 29.31
C ARG A 139 -1.11 -18.93 28.78
N PRO A 140 -1.46 -20.23 28.66
CA PRO A 140 -0.52 -21.24 28.19
C PRO A 140 -0.11 -20.97 26.73
N LEU A 141 1.19 -21.00 26.44
CA LEU A 141 1.77 -20.75 25.11
C LEU A 141 1.17 -21.65 24.02
N PHE A 142 0.85 -22.91 24.36
CA PHE A 142 0.25 -23.86 23.42
C PHE A 142 -1.08 -23.38 22.82
N SER A 143 -1.89 -22.67 23.61
CA SER A 143 -3.15 -22.08 23.13
C SER A 143 -2.94 -20.94 22.12
N GLN A 144 -1.74 -20.36 22.09
CA GLN A 144 -1.38 -19.20 21.27
C GLN A 144 -0.60 -19.58 20.00
N ILE A 145 -0.28 -20.87 19.80
CA ILE A 145 0.47 -21.33 18.61
C ILE A 145 -0.16 -20.85 17.30
N PRO A 146 -1.49 -20.95 17.08
CA PRO A 146 -2.09 -20.45 15.85
C PRO A 146 -1.86 -18.96 15.65
N PHE A 147 -1.94 -18.17 16.73
CA PHE A 147 -1.72 -16.73 16.70
C PHE A 147 -0.26 -16.41 16.30
N ILE A 148 0.71 -17.13 16.85
CA ILE A 148 2.13 -16.97 16.52
C ILE A 148 2.37 -17.30 15.04
N VAL A 149 1.80 -18.40 14.53
CA VAL A 149 1.94 -18.78 13.12
C VAL A 149 1.34 -17.72 12.20
N PHE A 150 0.14 -17.20 12.52
CA PHE A 150 -0.46 -16.10 11.76
C PHE A 150 0.40 -14.84 11.79
N MET A 151 0.98 -14.50 12.94
CA MET A 151 1.92 -13.37 13.08
C MET A 151 3.15 -13.53 12.18
N LEU A 152 3.74 -14.73 12.12
CA LEU A 152 4.87 -15.01 11.25
C LEU A 152 4.53 -14.90 9.77
N ILE A 153 3.35 -15.40 9.35
CA ILE A 153 2.87 -15.27 7.96
C ILE A 153 2.70 -13.80 7.59
N HIS A 154 2.13 -12.98 8.48
CA HIS A 154 1.99 -11.54 8.25
C HIS A 154 3.35 -10.82 8.19
N ALA A 155 4.29 -11.17 9.06
CA ALA A 155 5.64 -10.64 9.04
C ALA A 155 6.36 -10.97 7.73
N TYR A 156 6.21 -12.21 7.25
CA TYR A 156 6.73 -12.63 5.95
C TYR A 156 6.09 -11.82 4.81
N GLY A 157 4.78 -11.61 4.84
CA GLY A 157 4.07 -10.77 3.87
C GLY A 157 4.57 -9.33 3.84
N LEU A 158 4.78 -8.72 5.01
CA LEU A 158 5.39 -7.39 5.14
C LEU A 158 6.78 -7.36 4.51
N TRP A 159 7.61 -8.37 4.77
CA TRP A 159 8.95 -8.45 4.21
C TRP A 159 8.94 -8.57 2.67
N VAL A 160 8.09 -9.44 2.11
CA VAL A 160 7.93 -9.61 0.65
C VAL A 160 7.48 -8.30 0.00
N VAL A 161 6.47 -7.62 0.57
CA VAL A 161 5.96 -6.35 0.03
C VAL A 161 6.99 -5.23 0.17
N ASN A 162 7.77 -5.19 1.24
CA ASN A 162 8.85 -4.21 1.39
C ASN A 162 9.91 -4.33 0.29
N ASN A 163 10.38 -5.55 0.02
CA ASN A 163 11.33 -5.79 -1.08
C ASN A 163 10.74 -5.39 -2.43
N TYR A 164 9.44 -5.65 -2.66
CA TYR A 164 8.77 -5.21 -3.89
C TYR A 164 8.68 -3.68 -3.99
N ILE A 165 8.45 -2.97 -2.88
CA ILE A 165 8.45 -1.49 -2.85
C ILE A 165 9.85 -0.94 -3.17
N GLU A 166 10.91 -1.55 -2.61
CA GLU A 166 12.29 -1.17 -2.91
C GLU A 166 12.61 -1.37 -4.40
N GLU A 167 12.19 -2.48 -5.00
CA GLU A 167 12.35 -2.75 -6.43
C GLU A 167 11.63 -1.70 -7.29
N LEU A 168 10.39 -1.35 -6.95
CA LEU A 168 9.63 -0.30 -7.66
C LEU A 168 10.29 1.08 -7.55
N ASN A 169 10.85 1.41 -6.38
CA ASN A 169 11.60 2.66 -6.20
C ASN A 169 12.88 2.67 -7.02
N GLY A 170 13.62 1.55 -7.07
CA GLY A 170 14.80 1.39 -7.92
C GLY A 170 14.52 1.70 -9.39
N PHE A 171 13.43 1.14 -9.93
CA PHE A 171 13.02 1.43 -11.32
C PHE A 171 12.68 2.89 -11.56
N LYS A 172 12.14 3.60 -10.56
CA LYS A 172 11.82 5.03 -10.69
C LYS A 172 13.12 5.85 -10.75
N TYR A 173 14.06 5.58 -9.87
CA TYR A 173 15.37 6.24 -9.86
C TYR A 173 16.15 6.00 -11.15
N GLU A 174 16.17 4.77 -11.67
CA GLU A 174 16.86 4.43 -12.92
C GLU A 174 16.27 5.17 -14.13
N LYS A 175 14.94 5.27 -14.21
CA LYS A 175 14.26 6.06 -15.25
C LYS A 175 14.59 7.54 -15.16
N GLU A 176 14.60 8.11 -13.96
CA GLU A 176 14.96 9.51 -13.74
C GLU A 176 16.42 9.78 -14.10
N LEU A 177 17.33 8.85 -13.78
CA LEU A 177 18.74 8.94 -14.13
C LEU A 177 18.95 8.90 -15.65
N THR A 178 18.28 7.97 -16.32
CA THR A 178 18.34 7.82 -17.79
C THR A 178 17.78 9.07 -18.49
N ALA A 179 16.67 9.63 -17.99
CA ALA A 179 16.10 10.86 -18.52
C ALA A 179 17.05 12.06 -18.35
N ARG A 180 17.77 12.14 -17.22
CA ARG A 180 18.81 13.17 -17.00
C ARG A 180 20.00 13.00 -17.93
N GLN A 181 20.46 11.76 -18.16
CA GLN A 181 21.54 11.47 -19.10
C GLN A 181 21.18 11.84 -20.54
N MET A 182 19.94 11.55 -20.97
CA MET A 182 19.46 11.96 -22.30
C MET A 182 19.43 13.48 -22.45
N ARG A 183 18.92 14.22 -21.46
CA ARG A 183 18.93 15.70 -21.49
C ARG A 183 20.35 16.28 -21.56
N SER A 184 21.27 15.75 -20.76
CA SER A 184 22.67 16.20 -20.78
C SER A 184 23.34 15.93 -22.13
N ARG A 185 23.00 14.80 -22.77
CA ARG A 185 23.50 14.48 -24.12
C ARG A 185 22.94 15.46 -25.16
N ASP A 186 21.65 15.76 -25.11
CA ASP A 186 21.02 16.70 -26.05
C ASP A 186 21.59 18.12 -25.89
N GLU A 187 21.79 18.58 -24.65
CA GLU A 187 22.45 19.85 -24.35
C GLU A 187 23.89 19.88 -24.90
N SER A 188 24.64 18.79 -24.73
CA SER A 188 26.00 18.69 -25.27
C SER A 188 26.02 18.75 -26.80
N VAL A 189 25.09 18.06 -27.48
CA VAL A 189 24.97 18.05 -28.94
C VAL A 189 24.58 19.43 -29.48
N CYS A 190 23.63 20.12 -28.85
CA CYS A 190 23.28 21.50 -29.20
C CYS A 190 24.46 22.44 -29.02
N SER A 191 25.19 22.35 -27.90
CA SER A 191 26.36 23.20 -27.66
C SER A 191 27.49 22.97 -28.67
N VAL A 192 27.68 21.72 -29.12
CA VAL A 192 28.65 21.38 -30.18
C VAL A 192 28.17 21.91 -31.52
N SER A 193 26.89 21.74 -31.86
CA SER A 193 26.30 22.26 -33.09
C SER A 193 26.41 23.79 -33.19
N GLU A 194 26.17 24.51 -32.10
CA GLU A 194 26.34 25.97 -32.06
C GLU A 194 27.80 26.39 -32.26
N ARG A 195 28.76 25.69 -31.65
CA ARG A 195 30.19 25.94 -31.87
C ARG A 195 30.60 25.67 -33.31
N VAL A 196 30.14 24.56 -33.90
CA VAL A 196 30.43 24.21 -35.30
C VAL A 196 29.87 25.27 -36.25
N ASN A 197 28.61 25.68 -36.07
CA ASN A 197 27.99 26.74 -36.86
C ASN A 197 28.70 28.09 -36.68
N GLY A 198 29.20 28.38 -35.47
CA GLY A 198 30.01 29.57 -35.19
C GLY A 198 31.36 29.56 -35.94
N ILE A 199 32.04 28.41 -35.96
CA ILE A 199 33.31 28.23 -36.68
C ILE A 199 33.11 28.38 -38.20
N GLU A 200 32.06 27.80 -38.77
CA GLU A 200 31.75 27.95 -40.20
C GLU A 200 31.48 29.41 -40.60
N LYS A 201 30.69 30.14 -39.79
CA LYS A 201 30.43 31.57 -40.01
C LYS A 201 31.72 32.39 -39.98
N LEU A 202 32.63 32.10 -39.04
CA LEU A 202 33.94 32.76 -38.95
C LEU A 202 34.84 32.42 -40.14
N ALA A 203 34.85 31.17 -40.60
CA ALA A 203 35.62 30.75 -41.77
C ALA A 203 35.12 31.43 -43.06
N LYS A 204 33.80 31.52 -43.23
CA LYS A 204 33.18 32.23 -44.36
C LYS A 204 33.56 33.71 -44.37
N LYS A 205 33.44 34.40 -43.23
CA LYS A 205 33.82 35.82 -43.09
C LYS A 205 35.29 36.09 -43.41
N ARG A 206 36.21 35.17 -43.04
CA ARG A 206 37.63 35.31 -43.40
C ARG A 206 37.86 35.18 -44.91
N LYS A 207 37.19 34.23 -45.59
CA LYS A 207 37.31 34.09 -47.05
C LYS A 207 36.85 35.36 -47.78
N GLU A 208 35.71 35.91 -47.40
CA GLU A 208 35.19 37.17 -47.96
C GLU A 208 36.17 38.34 -47.76
N GLN A 209 36.83 38.44 -46.60
CA GLN A 209 37.85 39.47 -46.36
C GLN A 209 39.11 39.29 -47.23
N TYR A 210 39.54 38.06 -47.50
CA TYR A 210 40.68 37.79 -48.39
C TYR A 210 40.38 38.11 -49.85
N GLU A 211 39.16 37.84 -50.32
CA GLU A 211 38.73 38.15 -51.69
C GLU A 211 38.69 39.66 -51.92
N MET A 212 38.09 40.43 -50.99
CA MET A 212 38.11 41.90 -51.07
C MET A 212 39.52 42.50 -51.01
N GLY A 213 40.45 41.86 -50.28
CA GLY A 213 41.84 42.31 -50.23
C GLY A 213 42.63 42.12 -51.53
N LYS A 214 42.29 41.10 -52.34
CA LYS A 214 42.94 40.85 -53.63
C LYS A 214 42.53 41.85 -54.71
N GLU A 215 41.28 42.30 -54.71
CA GLU A 215 40.80 43.28 -55.69
C GLU A 215 41.47 44.65 -55.52
N GLY A 216 41.85 45.03 -54.29
CA GLY A 216 42.54 46.29 -54.01
C GLY A 216 44.03 46.36 -54.37
N GLN A 217 44.68 45.25 -54.72
CA GLN A 217 46.12 45.22 -55.08
C GLN A 217 46.41 45.15 -56.59
N GLY A 218 45.38 45.05 -57.43
CA GLY A 218 45.52 44.98 -58.88
C GLY A 218 45.77 46.30 -59.60
N GLU A 219 45.45 47.45 -58.98
CA GLU A 219 45.49 48.76 -59.67
C GLU A 219 46.83 49.51 -59.57
N HIS A 220 47.85 48.98 -58.89
CA HIS A 220 49.09 49.72 -58.62
C HIS A 220 50.31 49.31 -59.47
N ASN A 221 50.12 48.65 -60.62
CA ASN A 221 51.24 48.17 -61.44
C ASN A 221 51.14 48.51 -62.95
N GLU A 222 50.45 49.60 -63.32
CA GLU A 222 50.52 50.20 -64.66
C GLU A 222 51.03 51.63 -64.56
N GLY A 223 52.34 51.86 -64.71
CA GLY A 223 52.86 53.23 -64.76
C GLY A 223 54.34 53.41 -64.50
N CYS A 224 55.22 52.70 -65.23
CA CYS A 224 56.61 53.14 -65.43
C CYS A 224 57.17 52.49 -66.71
N VAL A 225 56.95 53.14 -67.85
CA VAL A 225 57.79 53.05 -69.06
C VAL A 225 57.94 54.45 -69.61
#